data_AF-D0LNC7-F1
#
_entry.id   AF-D0LNC7-F1
#
_cell.length_a   1.000
_cell.length_b   1.000
_cell.length_c   1.000
_cell.angle_alpha   90.00
_cell.angle_beta   90.00
_cell.angle_gamma   90.00
#
_symmetry.space_group_name_H-M   'P 1'
#
loop_
_entity.id
_entity.type
_entity.pdbx_description
1 polymer ?
#
loop_
_entity_poly.entity_id
_entity_poly.type
_entity_poly.pdbx_seq_one_letter_code
_entity_poly.pdbx_strand_id
1 'polypeptide(L)'
;MILEPWNDRGCLGALHRQARTLARTEELRAFVGQLGGLRELVSYLRSLPQRDDIGDGEPRIACGEVTQRIRVMPPDPNCFERTLWYLAAAEALQPDGRRSSATAATDFGLHTFPVEGREPVVLDIFAPPNLLRAALDDIRSVRGMDASLVRPERLMPWFWHTAQNACQCQEERQFVEHTEGSIRNGLKLGKVSLDPSVLAGVVGIAARDAELWPDGNDALNQVGKSLGKVWSSGALDPFIRAYAMAQLGPIGGTAAMQAFEAMRGPKGQGQGQQETTQKQQKQQQRQRQIHALTQKQQRKAERLKRIVPRTKEKRNPWQDAKPKGGGRKRSPKRP
;
A
#
# COMPACT_ATOMS: atom_id res chain seq x y z
N MET A 1 -0.90 32.26 -9.58
CA MET A 1 -2.35 32.40 -9.50
C MET A 1 -2.95 31.31 -8.64
N ILE A 2 -3.59 31.72 -7.55
CA ILE A 2 -4.44 30.85 -6.73
C ILE A 2 -5.81 30.69 -7.42
N LEU A 3 -6.09 29.49 -7.91
CA LEU A 3 -7.34 29.03 -8.53
C LEU A 3 -8.37 28.62 -7.49
N GLU A 4 -9.62 28.41 -7.90
CA GLU A 4 -10.69 27.92 -7.02
C GLU A 4 -10.37 26.57 -6.35
N PRO A 5 -10.83 26.33 -5.12
CA PRO A 5 -10.64 25.06 -4.40
C PRO A 5 -11.21 23.83 -5.12
N TRP A 6 -10.51 22.69 -4.97
CA TRP A 6 -10.94 21.40 -5.50
C TRP A 6 -12.17 20.81 -4.80
N ASN A 7 -12.42 21.18 -3.54
CA ASN A 7 -13.63 20.88 -2.78
C ASN A 7 -13.80 21.93 -1.67
N ASP A 8 -14.72 21.73 -0.72
CA ASP A 8 -14.91 22.59 0.46
C ASP A 8 -14.79 24.10 0.15
N ARG A 9 -15.64 24.57 -0.78
CA ARG A 9 -15.53 25.93 -1.33
C ARG A 9 -15.73 27.02 -0.28
N GLY A 10 -16.48 26.72 0.79
CA GLY A 10 -16.69 27.63 1.90
C GLY A 10 -15.38 27.89 2.64
N CYS A 11 -14.80 26.84 3.23
CA CYS A 11 -13.61 26.96 4.05
C CYS A 11 -12.37 27.31 3.22
N LEU A 12 -12.12 26.55 2.15
CA LEU A 12 -10.93 26.75 1.32
C LEU A 12 -11.00 28.05 0.52
N GLY A 13 -12.21 28.51 0.16
CA GLY A 13 -12.37 29.84 -0.46
C GLY A 13 -11.97 30.96 0.49
N ALA A 14 -12.24 30.81 1.78
CA ALA A 14 -11.83 31.76 2.81
C ALA A 14 -10.30 31.74 3.02
N LEU A 15 -9.70 30.53 3.07
CA LEU A 15 -8.24 30.35 3.07
C LEU A 15 -7.58 30.99 1.85
N HIS A 16 -8.13 30.81 0.65
CA HIS A 16 -7.58 31.36 -0.60
C HIS A 16 -7.61 32.88 -0.62
N ARG A 17 -8.67 33.51 -0.11
CA ARG A 17 -8.73 34.98 0.04
C ARG A 17 -7.62 35.45 0.97
N GLN A 18 -7.44 34.79 2.12
CA GLN A 18 -6.37 35.12 3.05
C GLN A 18 -4.98 34.94 2.41
N ALA A 19 -4.76 33.86 1.66
CA ALA A 19 -3.51 33.62 0.96
C ALA A 19 -3.18 34.73 -0.05
N ARG A 20 -4.17 35.18 -0.83
CA ARG A 20 -3.98 36.29 -1.80
C ARG A 20 -3.66 37.62 -1.11
N THR A 21 -4.27 37.90 0.03
CA THR A 21 -3.95 39.09 0.84
C THR A 21 -2.52 38.99 1.38
N LEU A 22 -2.17 37.85 1.97
CA LEU A 22 -0.85 37.63 2.57
C LEU A 22 0.27 37.71 1.52
N ALA A 23 0.05 37.19 0.31
CA ALA A 23 1.00 37.24 -0.82
C ALA A 23 1.43 38.67 -1.24
N ARG A 24 0.65 39.69 -0.86
CA ARG A 24 0.92 41.10 -1.16
C ARG A 24 1.63 41.85 -0.03
N THR A 25 1.78 41.23 1.13
CA THR A 25 2.44 41.85 2.29
C THR A 25 3.94 41.93 2.06
N GLU A 26 4.55 43.03 2.50
CA GLU A 26 6.00 43.22 2.40
C GLU A 26 6.75 42.21 3.26
N GLU A 27 6.21 41.88 4.44
CA GLU A 27 6.79 40.90 5.35
C GLU A 27 6.93 39.52 4.70
N LEU A 28 5.86 39.01 4.06
CA LEU A 28 5.95 37.73 3.36
C LEU A 28 6.91 37.81 2.17
N ARG A 29 6.89 38.91 1.41
CA ARG A 29 7.79 39.11 0.26
C ARG A 29 9.26 39.14 0.67
N ALA A 30 9.57 39.82 1.76
CA ALA A 30 10.91 39.84 2.34
C ALA A 30 11.34 38.45 2.80
N PHE A 31 10.45 37.71 3.48
CA PHE A 31 10.70 36.33 3.89
C PHE A 31 10.97 35.41 2.70
N VAL A 32 10.08 35.40 1.69
CA VAL A 32 10.27 34.52 0.53
C VAL A 32 11.42 34.95 -0.37
N GLY A 33 11.80 36.24 -0.37
CA GLY A 33 12.99 36.73 -1.08
C GLY A 33 14.30 36.15 -0.53
N GLN A 34 14.29 35.60 0.69
CA GLN A 34 15.41 34.86 1.28
C GLN A 34 15.40 33.38 0.89
N LEU A 35 14.28 32.86 0.36
CA LEU A 35 14.16 31.48 -0.08
C LEU A 35 14.63 31.34 -1.52
N GLY A 36 15.39 30.27 -1.81
CA GLY A 36 15.92 29.98 -3.16
C GLY A 36 14.88 29.55 -4.20
N GLY A 37 13.61 29.45 -3.82
CA GLY A 37 12.52 29.02 -4.69
C GLY A 37 11.45 28.18 -3.99
N LEU A 38 10.56 27.58 -4.79
CA LEU A 38 9.46 26.74 -4.29
C LEU A 38 9.94 25.47 -3.59
N ARG A 39 11.05 24.89 -4.05
CA ARG A 39 11.60 23.68 -3.45
C ARG A 39 12.06 23.97 -2.02
N GLU A 40 12.73 25.09 -1.84
CA GLU A 40 13.23 25.59 -0.55
C GLU A 40 12.06 25.94 0.36
N LEU A 41 10.99 26.56 -0.18
CA LEU A 41 9.74 26.79 0.55
C LEU A 41 9.11 25.48 1.06
N VAL A 42 8.96 24.46 0.20
CA VAL A 42 8.40 23.16 0.61
C VAL A 42 9.28 22.51 1.67
N SER A 43 10.60 22.53 1.49
CA SER A 43 11.55 21.98 2.47
C SER A 43 11.46 22.70 3.81
N TYR A 44 11.38 24.03 3.78
CA TYR A 44 11.23 24.87 4.97
C TYR A 44 9.94 24.53 5.72
N LEU A 45 8.79 24.54 5.03
CA LEU A 45 7.51 24.22 5.65
C LEU A 45 7.53 22.83 6.28
N ARG A 46 8.04 21.81 5.59
CA ARG A 46 8.18 20.44 6.13
C ARG A 46 9.09 20.34 7.35
N SER A 47 10.06 21.24 7.50
CA SER A 47 10.97 21.24 8.65
C SER A 47 10.34 21.76 9.94
N LEU A 48 9.23 22.50 9.83
CA LEU A 48 8.53 23.05 10.99
C LEU A 48 7.82 21.94 11.77
N PRO A 49 7.75 22.02 13.11
CA PRO A 49 6.86 21.17 13.90
C PRO A 49 5.40 21.39 13.48
N GLN A 50 4.55 20.42 13.79
CA GLN A 50 3.11 20.54 13.57
C GLN A 50 2.37 20.49 14.92
N ARG A 51 1.46 21.44 15.12
CA ARG A 51 0.50 21.45 16.21
C ARG A 51 -0.91 21.47 15.64
N ASP A 52 -1.67 20.41 15.84
CA ASP A 52 -3.03 20.29 15.30
C ASP A 52 -3.97 21.35 15.90
N ASP A 53 -5.06 21.65 15.18
CA ASP A 53 -6.12 22.52 15.67
C ASP A 53 -7.12 21.69 16.48
N ILE A 54 -7.07 21.83 17.80
CA ILE A 54 -8.02 21.19 18.72
C ILE A 54 -9.18 22.13 19.09
N GLY A 55 -9.41 23.17 18.29
CA GLY A 55 -10.39 24.23 18.56
C GLY A 55 -9.82 25.38 19.39
N ASP A 56 -8.49 25.45 19.55
CA ASP A 56 -7.80 26.45 20.36
C ASP A 56 -7.06 27.50 19.52
N GLY A 57 -6.67 28.61 20.14
CA GLY A 57 -5.86 29.66 19.52
C GLY A 57 -6.63 30.60 18.58
N GLU A 58 -6.06 31.80 18.39
CA GLU A 58 -6.57 32.89 17.56
C GLU A 58 -5.48 33.38 16.61
N PRO A 59 -5.82 34.02 15.47
CA PRO A 59 -7.16 34.24 14.96
C PRO A 59 -7.79 32.97 14.36
N ARG A 60 -9.13 32.91 14.32
CA ARG A 60 -9.90 31.85 13.65
C ARG A 60 -10.68 32.37 12.43
N ILE A 61 -10.86 31.51 11.44
CA ILE A 61 -11.71 31.75 10.28
C ILE A 61 -12.95 30.86 10.33
N ALA A 62 -14.11 31.46 10.08
CA ALA A 62 -15.37 30.73 9.95
C ALA A 62 -15.42 30.01 8.60
N CYS A 63 -15.60 28.70 8.65
CA CYS A 63 -15.58 27.76 7.54
C CYS A 63 -16.94 27.05 7.43
N GLY A 64 -18.02 27.83 7.36
CA GLY A 64 -19.39 27.29 7.43
C GLY A 64 -19.69 26.74 8.82
N GLU A 65 -19.77 25.41 8.93
CA GLU A 65 -20.11 24.70 10.18
C GLU A 65 -18.92 24.52 11.14
N VAL A 66 -17.69 24.74 10.66
CA VAL A 66 -16.47 24.63 11.46
C VAL A 66 -15.74 25.96 11.52
N THR A 67 -14.86 26.14 12.51
CA THR A 67 -13.89 27.23 12.53
C THR A 67 -12.49 26.65 12.49
N GLN A 68 -11.57 27.31 11.78
CA GLN A 68 -10.18 26.88 11.65
C GLN A 68 -9.24 27.94 12.18
N ARG A 69 -8.22 27.55 12.95
CA ARG A 69 -7.12 28.45 13.35
C ARG A 69 -6.32 28.87 12.12
N ILE A 70 -5.99 30.16 12.05
CA ILE A 70 -5.32 30.75 10.88
C ILE A 70 -4.22 31.75 11.26
N ARG A 71 -3.22 31.29 12.01
CA ARG A 71 -2.06 32.13 12.34
C ARG A 71 -1.21 32.37 11.09
N VAL A 72 -0.64 33.57 10.99
CA VAL A 72 0.29 33.93 9.91
C VAL A 72 1.70 33.53 10.34
N MET A 73 2.35 32.67 9.55
CA MET A 73 3.73 32.21 9.77
C MET A 73 4.02 31.68 11.19
N PRO A 74 3.17 30.83 11.79
CA PRO A 74 3.45 30.28 13.10
C PRO A 74 4.66 29.33 13.03
N PRO A 75 5.41 29.16 14.13
CA PRO A 75 6.52 28.23 14.19
C PRO A 75 6.06 26.76 14.14
N ASP A 76 4.79 26.49 14.46
CA ASP A 76 4.18 25.17 14.58
C ASP A 76 2.85 25.05 13.79
N PRO A 77 2.83 25.25 12.46
CA PRO A 77 1.60 25.31 11.70
C PRO A 77 0.91 23.94 11.60
N ASN A 78 -0.41 23.93 11.71
CA ASN A 78 -1.23 22.77 11.31
C ASN A 78 -1.30 22.64 9.76
N CYS A 79 -1.94 21.59 9.25
CA CYS A 79 -2.07 21.35 7.80
C CYS A 79 -2.79 22.48 7.03
N PHE A 80 -3.78 23.12 7.67
CA PHE A 80 -4.52 24.25 7.12
C PHE A 80 -3.65 25.52 7.02
N GLU A 81 -2.92 25.86 8.10
CA GLU A 81 -1.96 26.95 8.18
C GLU A 81 -0.78 26.74 7.21
N ARG A 82 -0.29 25.49 7.07
CA ARG A 82 0.73 25.12 6.07
C ARG A 82 0.24 25.39 4.64
N THR A 83 -1.00 25.02 4.36
CA THR A 83 -1.61 25.24 3.04
C THR A 83 -1.78 26.73 2.76
N LEU A 84 -2.24 27.51 3.74
CA LEU A 84 -2.31 28.97 3.64
C LEU A 84 -0.94 29.55 3.30
N TRP A 85 0.08 29.18 4.07
CA TRP A 85 1.41 29.77 3.93
C TRP A 85 2.03 29.40 2.59
N TYR A 86 1.90 28.14 2.17
CA TYR A 86 2.34 27.71 0.86
C TYR A 86 1.70 28.50 -0.26
N LEU A 87 0.36 28.61 -0.26
CA LEU A 87 -0.33 29.33 -1.32
C LEU A 87 0.09 30.79 -1.39
N ALA A 88 0.21 31.46 -0.24
CA ALA A 88 0.64 32.84 -0.18
C ALA A 88 2.10 33.03 -0.65
N ALA A 89 3.01 32.23 -0.12
CA ALA A 89 4.43 32.32 -0.41
C ALA A 89 4.75 31.93 -1.85
N ALA A 90 4.12 30.87 -2.36
CA ALA A 90 4.30 30.42 -3.73
C ALA A 90 3.68 31.39 -4.75
N GLU A 91 2.59 32.07 -4.40
CA GLU A 91 2.05 33.18 -5.20
C GLU A 91 3.01 34.37 -5.25
N ALA A 92 3.65 34.71 -4.13
CA ALA A 92 4.64 35.78 -4.08
C ALA A 92 5.93 35.43 -4.87
N LEU A 93 6.40 34.19 -4.78
CA LEU A 93 7.59 33.70 -5.50
C LEU A 93 7.37 33.54 -7.00
N GLN A 94 6.24 32.97 -7.39
CA GLN A 94 5.93 32.66 -8.79
C GLN A 94 4.46 32.99 -9.10
N PRO A 95 4.14 34.26 -9.39
CA PRO A 95 2.75 34.71 -9.61
C PRO A 95 2.02 34.02 -10.76
N ASP A 96 2.74 33.43 -11.72
CA ASP A 96 2.12 32.73 -12.86
C ASP A 96 1.82 31.24 -12.59
N GLY A 97 2.31 30.69 -11.46
CA GLY A 97 2.10 29.29 -11.11
C GLY A 97 0.63 29.00 -10.78
N ARG A 98 0.07 27.93 -11.33
CA ARG A 98 -1.34 27.56 -11.14
C ARG A 98 -1.50 26.67 -9.92
N ARG A 99 -2.09 27.21 -8.85
CA ARG A 99 -2.17 26.57 -7.54
C ARG A 99 -3.59 26.54 -7.04
N SER A 100 -3.96 25.53 -6.27
CA SER A 100 -5.25 25.45 -5.56
C SER A 100 -5.03 24.69 -4.24
N SER A 101 -6.10 24.30 -3.56
CA SER A 101 -6.04 23.38 -2.43
C SER A 101 -7.21 22.41 -2.45
N ALA A 102 -7.07 21.37 -1.64
CA ALA A 102 -8.09 20.37 -1.39
C ALA A 102 -8.10 20.03 0.11
N THR A 103 -9.24 19.54 0.59
CA THR A 103 -9.37 18.91 1.91
C THR A 103 -9.76 17.45 1.71
N ALA A 104 -9.00 16.52 2.28
CA ALA A 104 -9.30 15.10 2.22
C ALA A 104 -9.66 14.56 3.60
N ALA A 105 -10.61 13.64 3.66
CA ALA A 105 -10.74 12.76 4.82
C ALA A 105 -9.68 11.66 4.74
N THR A 106 -8.99 11.44 5.84
CA THR A 106 -8.02 10.35 6.02
C THR A 106 -8.33 9.65 7.34
N ASP A 107 -7.66 8.52 7.60
CA ASP A 107 -7.79 7.79 8.87
C ASP A 107 -7.34 8.62 10.09
N PHE A 108 -6.58 9.70 9.87
CA PHE A 108 -6.11 10.62 10.93
C PHE A 108 -6.93 11.91 11.02
N GLY A 109 -8.03 12.01 10.26
CA GLY A 109 -8.90 13.18 10.22
C GLY A 109 -8.85 13.92 8.89
N LEU A 110 -9.38 15.14 8.89
CA LEU A 110 -9.41 16.00 7.72
C LEU A 110 -8.05 16.68 7.51
N HIS A 111 -7.46 16.51 6.33
CA HIS A 111 -6.21 17.16 5.95
C HIS A 111 -6.42 18.11 4.79
N THR A 112 -6.03 19.37 4.99
CA THR A 112 -5.97 20.37 3.93
C THR A 112 -4.56 20.43 3.36
N PHE A 113 -4.45 20.43 2.03
CA PHE A 113 -3.17 20.47 1.33
C PHE A 113 -3.24 21.32 0.04
N PRO A 114 -2.13 21.94 -0.38
CA PRO A 114 -2.06 22.62 -1.67
C PRO A 114 -2.00 21.63 -2.83
N VAL A 115 -2.46 22.07 -4.00
CA VAL A 115 -2.43 21.33 -5.25
C VAL A 115 -1.78 22.20 -6.32
N GLU A 116 -0.75 21.69 -6.97
CA GLU A 116 -0.13 22.33 -8.14
C GLU A 116 -0.31 21.49 -9.40
N GLY A 117 -0.89 22.13 -10.43
CA GLY A 117 -1.34 21.44 -11.64
C GLY A 117 -2.40 20.38 -11.32
N ARG A 118 -1.94 19.18 -10.96
CA ARG A 118 -2.75 17.98 -10.73
C ARG A 118 -2.21 17.09 -9.60
N GLU A 119 -1.20 17.55 -8.88
CA GLU A 119 -0.50 16.76 -7.85
C GLU A 119 -0.61 17.47 -6.50
N PRO A 120 -0.75 16.71 -5.40
CA PRO A 120 -0.68 17.28 -4.06
C PRO A 120 0.73 17.82 -3.80
N VAL A 121 0.81 19.00 -3.19
CA VAL A 121 2.04 19.49 -2.58
C VAL A 121 2.05 18.96 -1.15
N VAL A 122 2.92 18.00 -0.89
CA VAL A 122 2.93 17.32 0.41
C VAL A 122 3.65 18.21 1.41
N LEU A 123 2.92 18.79 2.35
CA LEU A 123 3.47 19.66 3.41
C LEU A 123 3.22 19.11 4.81
N ASP A 124 2.23 18.24 4.91
CA ASP A 124 1.85 17.55 6.14
C ASP A 124 2.87 16.47 6.45
N ILE A 125 3.29 16.40 7.71
CA ILE A 125 4.27 15.42 8.17
C ILE A 125 3.62 14.07 8.52
N PHE A 126 2.30 14.03 8.69
CA PHE A 126 1.52 12.84 9.01
C PHE A 126 0.79 12.27 7.79
N ALA A 127 0.52 13.07 6.76
CA ALA A 127 -0.11 12.59 5.53
C ALA A 127 0.95 12.31 4.45
N PRO A 128 1.25 11.02 4.16
CA PRO A 128 2.28 10.69 3.18
C PRO A 128 1.82 11.06 1.75
N PRO A 129 2.76 11.28 0.81
CA PRO A 129 2.47 11.79 -0.53
C PRO A 129 1.39 11.04 -1.33
N ASN A 130 1.47 9.72 -1.26
CA ASN A 130 0.52 8.79 -1.83
C ASN A 130 -0.89 9.04 -1.27
N LEU A 131 -1.05 9.18 0.06
CA LEU A 131 -2.37 9.30 0.68
C LEU A 131 -3.10 10.53 0.15
N LEU A 132 -2.40 11.67 0.10
CA LEU A 132 -2.94 12.91 -0.46
C LEU A 132 -3.24 12.80 -1.95
N ARG A 133 -2.48 12.00 -2.69
CA ARG A 133 -2.68 11.80 -4.13
C ARG A 133 -3.94 10.99 -4.40
N ALA A 134 -4.15 9.90 -3.66
CA ALA A 134 -5.34 9.09 -3.78
C ALA A 134 -6.59 9.87 -3.35
N ALA A 135 -6.51 10.59 -2.24
CA ALA A 135 -7.63 11.43 -1.84
C ALA A 135 -7.94 12.54 -2.87
N LEU A 136 -6.92 13.10 -3.54
CA LEU A 136 -7.13 14.03 -4.64
C LEU A 136 -7.82 13.36 -5.84
N ASP A 137 -7.49 12.11 -6.14
CA ASP A 137 -8.15 11.32 -7.19
C ASP A 137 -9.59 10.93 -6.82
N ASP A 138 -9.89 10.70 -5.54
CA ASP A 138 -11.27 10.51 -5.07
C ASP A 138 -12.10 11.79 -5.19
N ILE A 139 -11.53 12.94 -4.83
CA ILE A 139 -12.18 14.25 -5.02
C ILE A 139 -12.50 14.49 -6.51
N ARG A 140 -11.67 13.98 -7.42
CA ARG A 140 -11.89 14.03 -8.87
C ARG A 140 -13.01 13.11 -9.32
N SER A 141 -13.00 11.85 -8.86
CA SER A 141 -13.98 10.85 -9.26
C SER A 141 -15.40 11.28 -8.85
N VAL A 142 -15.57 11.84 -7.65
CA VAL A 142 -16.85 12.37 -7.14
C VAL A 142 -17.31 13.60 -7.93
N ARG A 143 -16.39 14.43 -8.45
CA ARG A 143 -16.73 15.60 -9.29
C ARG A 143 -16.99 15.27 -10.77
N GLY A 144 -17.21 14.00 -11.12
CA GLY A 144 -17.47 13.60 -12.51
C GLY A 144 -16.24 13.66 -13.41
N MET A 145 -15.03 13.72 -12.83
CA MET A 145 -13.77 13.55 -13.55
C MET A 145 -13.26 12.12 -13.40
N ASP A 146 -13.87 11.26 -14.21
CA ASP A 146 -13.33 10.01 -14.77
C ASP A 146 -13.08 8.85 -13.79
N ALA A 147 -14.00 7.88 -13.79
CA ALA A 147 -13.89 6.56 -13.17
C ALA A 147 -12.79 5.66 -13.80
N SER A 148 -11.82 6.23 -14.52
CA SER A 148 -10.68 5.53 -15.13
C SER A 148 -9.51 5.26 -14.19
N LEU A 149 -9.76 5.26 -12.88
CA LEU A 149 -8.80 4.85 -11.83
C LEU A 149 -8.27 3.42 -11.99
N VAL A 150 -8.78 2.64 -12.94
CA VAL A 150 -8.32 1.27 -13.30
C VAL A 150 -7.71 1.21 -14.70
N ARG A 151 -7.09 2.29 -15.18
CA ARG A 151 -6.28 2.24 -16.41
C ARG A 151 -4.82 1.89 -16.06
N PRO A 152 -4.21 0.87 -16.70
CA PRO A 152 -2.82 0.45 -16.43
C PRO A 152 -1.81 1.61 -16.43
N GLU A 153 -2.06 2.63 -17.24
CA GLU A 153 -1.24 3.83 -17.38
C GLU A 153 -1.24 4.71 -16.12
N ARG A 154 -2.26 4.61 -15.26
CA ARG A 154 -2.37 5.31 -13.96
C ARG A 154 -1.94 4.44 -12.78
N LEU A 155 -2.13 3.12 -12.88
CA LEU A 155 -1.72 2.14 -11.87
C LEU A 155 -0.20 2.04 -11.69
N MET A 156 0.57 2.10 -12.79
CA MET A 156 2.03 1.98 -12.70
C MET A 156 2.72 3.18 -12.02
N PRO A 157 2.37 4.45 -12.32
CA PRO A 157 2.87 5.60 -11.56
C PRO A 157 2.50 5.57 -10.08
N TRP A 158 1.29 5.12 -9.73
CA TRP A 158 0.90 4.93 -8.33
C TRP A 158 1.77 3.87 -7.66
N PHE A 159 1.94 2.70 -8.28
CA PHE A 159 2.75 1.61 -7.75
C PHE A 159 4.20 2.01 -7.44
N TRP A 160 4.88 2.67 -8.39
CA TRP A 160 6.26 3.12 -8.17
C TRP A 160 6.36 4.17 -7.08
N HIS A 161 5.38 5.06 -7.00
CA HIS A 161 5.36 6.09 -5.97
C HIS A 161 5.14 5.49 -4.57
N THR A 162 4.18 4.57 -4.42
CA THR A 162 3.96 3.80 -3.19
C THR A 162 5.23 3.04 -2.78
N ALA A 163 5.91 2.38 -3.72
CA ALA A 163 7.19 1.75 -3.45
C ALA A 163 8.28 2.75 -2.98
N GLN A 164 8.42 3.90 -3.66
CA GLN A 164 9.42 4.91 -3.30
C GLN A 164 9.18 5.52 -1.92
N ASN A 165 7.92 5.72 -1.53
CA ASN A 165 7.55 6.23 -0.21
C ASN A 165 7.83 5.22 0.90
N ALA A 166 7.65 3.93 0.62
CA ALA A 166 7.91 2.86 1.59
C ALA A 166 9.40 2.54 1.79
N CYS A 167 10.30 3.14 1.00
CA CYS A 167 11.74 2.91 1.10
C CYS A 167 12.28 3.45 2.42
N GLN A 168 12.94 2.60 3.20
CA GLN A 168 13.53 2.93 4.51
C GLN A 168 14.99 3.39 4.40
N CYS A 169 15.64 3.13 3.26
CA CYS A 169 17.03 3.49 3.01
C CYS A 169 17.27 3.88 1.55
N GLN A 170 18.46 4.44 1.28
CA GLN A 170 18.86 4.89 -0.05
C GLN A 170 18.97 3.71 -1.03
N GLU A 171 19.39 2.53 -0.57
CA GLU A 171 19.51 1.33 -1.39
C GLU A 171 18.15 0.83 -1.88
N GLU A 172 17.13 0.82 -1.03
CA GLU A 172 15.76 0.48 -1.43
C GLU A 172 15.24 1.48 -2.47
N ARG A 173 15.50 2.77 -2.28
CA ARG A 173 15.10 3.80 -3.24
C ARG A 173 15.77 3.61 -4.60
N GLN A 174 17.09 3.40 -4.62
CA GLN A 174 17.84 3.13 -5.85
C GLN A 174 17.35 1.86 -6.54
N PHE A 175 17.02 0.83 -5.77
CA PHE A 175 16.45 -0.41 -6.29
C PHE A 175 15.09 -0.18 -6.97
N VAL A 176 14.20 0.58 -6.35
CA VAL A 176 12.89 0.92 -6.93
C VAL A 176 13.06 1.78 -8.19
N GLU A 177 13.89 2.82 -8.16
CA GLU A 177 14.18 3.70 -9.30
C GLU A 177 14.79 2.93 -10.48
N HIS A 178 15.76 2.06 -10.22
CA HIS A 178 16.39 1.23 -11.26
C HIS A 178 15.38 0.25 -11.88
N THR A 179 14.52 -0.34 -11.05
CA THR A 179 13.45 -1.25 -11.51
C THR A 179 12.42 -0.51 -12.36
N GLU A 180 11.95 0.65 -11.92
CA GLU A 180 11.05 1.52 -12.69
C GLU A 180 11.67 1.87 -14.05
N GLY A 181 12.94 2.33 -14.04
CA GLY A 181 13.66 2.69 -15.26
C GLY A 181 13.80 1.51 -16.23
N SER A 182 14.12 0.33 -15.71
CA SER A 182 14.25 -0.91 -16.49
C SER A 182 12.92 -1.32 -17.13
N ILE A 183 11.82 -1.27 -16.38
CA ILE A 183 10.47 -1.56 -16.90
C ILE A 183 10.07 -0.55 -17.96
N ARG A 184 10.25 0.75 -17.69
CA ARG A 184 9.88 1.83 -18.61
C ARG A 184 10.67 1.72 -19.93
N ASN A 185 11.96 1.40 -19.86
CA ASN A 185 12.80 1.21 -21.04
C ASN A 185 12.46 -0.08 -21.78
N GLY A 186 12.23 -1.19 -21.06
CA GLY A 186 11.79 -2.45 -21.65
C GLY A 186 10.47 -2.33 -22.40
N LEU A 187 9.49 -1.61 -21.83
CA LEU A 187 8.20 -1.35 -22.47
C LEU A 187 8.35 -0.53 -23.75
N LYS A 188 9.19 0.52 -23.74
CA LYS A 188 9.49 1.31 -24.94
C LYS A 188 10.12 0.47 -26.07
N LEU A 189 10.95 -0.49 -25.70
CA LEU A 189 11.67 -1.36 -26.64
C LEU A 189 10.89 -2.62 -27.02
N GLY A 190 9.68 -2.82 -26.47
CA GLY A 190 8.90 -4.05 -26.65
C GLY A 190 9.59 -5.31 -26.08
N LYS A 191 10.55 -5.12 -25.17
CA LYS A 191 11.40 -6.17 -24.58
C LYS A 191 11.46 -5.95 -23.08
N VAL A 192 10.44 -6.40 -22.37
CA VAL A 192 10.46 -6.40 -20.90
C VAL A 192 11.02 -7.75 -20.46
N SER A 193 12.28 -7.75 -20.00
CA SER A 193 12.87 -8.88 -19.30
C SER A 193 13.33 -8.37 -17.95
N LEU A 194 12.62 -8.76 -16.90
CA LEU A 194 13.02 -8.55 -15.51
C LEU A 194 12.93 -9.87 -14.80
N ASP A 195 13.85 -10.03 -13.85
CA ASP A 195 13.81 -11.11 -12.92
C ASP A 195 12.52 -11.00 -12.06
N PRO A 196 11.71 -12.07 -12.01
CA PRO A 196 10.57 -12.20 -11.11
C PRO A 196 10.80 -11.72 -9.66
N SER A 197 12.00 -11.96 -9.14
CA SER A 197 12.38 -11.59 -7.78
C SER A 197 12.55 -10.08 -7.59
N VAL A 198 12.98 -9.36 -8.62
CA VAL A 198 13.11 -7.90 -8.59
C VAL A 198 11.73 -7.25 -8.46
N LEU A 199 10.75 -7.73 -9.23
CA LEU A 199 9.38 -7.24 -9.15
C LEU A 199 8.74 -7.58 -7.80
N ALA A 200 8.94 -8.80 -7.31
CA ALA A 200 8.48 -9.21 -5.97
C ALA A 200 9.09 -8.33 -4.87
N GLY A 201 10.36 -7.93 -5.02
CA GLY A 201 11.03 -6.98 -4.13
C GLY A 201 10.31 -5.64 -4.09
N VAL A 202 10.01 -5.05 -5.26
CA VAL A 202 9.32 -3.75 -5.30
C VAL A 202 7.88 -3.83 -4.81
N VAL A 203 7.16 -4.92 -5.11
CA VAL A 203 5.82 -5.16 -4.54
C VAL A 203 5.89 -5.28 -3.01
N GLY A 204 6.89 -5.98 -2.48
CA GLY A 204 7.10 -6.09 -1.04
C GLY A 204 7.41 -4.75 -0.37
N ILE A 205 8.17 -3.88 -1.04
CA ILE A 205 8.38 -2.50 -0.57
C ILE A 205 7.06 -1.73 -0.61
N ALA A 206 6.34 -1.72 -1.75
CA ALA A 206 5.06 -1.04 -1.88
C ALA A 206 3.99 -1.52 -0.87
N ALA A 207 3.98 -2.81 -0.52
CA ALA A 207 3.05 -3.38 0.45
C ALA A 207 3.13 -2.72 1.82
N ARG A 208 4.33 -2.33 2.27
CA ARG A 208 4.53 -1.68 3.58
C ARG A 208 3.75 -0.36 3.68
N ASP A 209 3.68 0.38 2.58
CA ASP A 209 3.01 1.68 2.51
C ASP A 209 1.54 1.52 2.14
N ALA A 210 1.18 0.51 1.33
CA ALA A 210 -0.20 0.20 0.98
C ALA A 210 -1.04 -0.37 2.13
N GLU A 211 -0.43 -0.94 3.17
CA GLU A 211 -1.15 -1.38 4.38
C GLU A 211 -1.75 -0.21 5.17
N LEU A 212 -1.24 1.01 4.97
CA LEU A 212 -1.75 2.22 5.63
C LEU A 212 -3.07 2.73 5.02
N TRP A 213 -3.72 1.94 4.15
CA TRP A 213 -4.78 2.37 3.26
C TRP A 213 -5.97 1.42 3.30
N PRO A 214 -7.21 1.94 3.36
CA PRO A 214 -8.41 1.11 3.28
C PRO A 214 -8.45 0.20 2.04
N ASP A 215 -8.02 0.71 0.87
CA ASP A 215 -8.05 -0.01 -0.41
C ASP A 215 -6.65 -0.35 -0.98
N GLY A 216 -5.57 -0.09 -0.24
CA GLY A 216 -4.20 -0.22 -0.77
C GLY A 216 -3.84 -1.64 -1.16
N ASN A 217 -4.30 -2.63 -0.38
CA ASN A 217 -4.13 -4.04 -0.71
C ASN A 217 -4.87 -4.45 -1.98
N ASP A 218 -6.07 -3.92 -2.21
CA ASP A 218 -6.83 -4.18 -3.43
C ASP A 218 -6.19 -3.54 -4.66
N ALA A 219 -5.64 -2.33 -4.51
CA ALA A 219 -4.85 -1.68 -5.56
C ALA A 219 -3.57 -2.49 -5.89
N LEU A 220 -2.83 -2.95 -4.89
CA LEU A 220 -1.67 -3.84 -5.10
C LEU A 220 -2.06 -5.16 -5.77
N ASN A 221 -3.19 -5.74 -5.39
CA ASN A 221 -3.72 -6.94 -6.04
C ASN A 221 -4.05 -6.69 -7.51
N GLN A 222 -4.60 -5.52 -7.86
CA GLN A 222 -4.87 -5.14 -9.25
C GLN A 222 -3.59 -4.89 -10.05
N VAL A 223 -2.57 -4.27 -9.44
CA VAL A 223 -1.23 -4.12 -10.02
C VAL A 223 -0.62 -5.49 -10.29
N GLY A 224 -0.64 -6.39 -9.31
CA GLY A 224 -0.15 -7.76 -9.46
C GLY A 224 -0.86 -8.53 -10.58
N LYS A 225 -2.19 -8.40 -10.69
CA LYS A 225 -2.97 -8.98 -11.80
C LYS A 225 -2.59 -8.37 -13.15
N SER A 226 -2.37 -7.06 -13.22
CA SER A 226 -2.02 -6.35 -14.46
C SER A 226 -0.61 -6.72 -14.93
N LEU A 227 0.36 -6.75 -14.01
CA LEU A 227 1.70 -7.24 -14.26
C LEU A 227 1.69 -8.70 -14.71
N GLY A 228 0.90 -9.55 -14.03
CA GLY A 228 0.70 -10.93 -14.43
C GLY A 228 0.15 -11.09 -15.85
N LYS A 229 -0.78 -10.24 -16.28
CA LYS A 229 -1.32 -10.25 -17.66
C LYS A 229 -0.26 -9.84 -18.69
N VAL A 230 0.45 -8.73 -18.44
CA VAL A 230 1.54 -8.23 -19.31
C VAL A 230 2.63 -9.28 -19.50
N TRP A 231 2.84 -10.14 -18.51
CA TRP A 231 3.92 -11.11 -18.49
C TRP A 231 3.52 -12.54 -18.90
N SER A 232 2.26 -12.92 -18.67
CA SER A 232 1.71 -14.21 -19.10
C SER A 232 1.64 -14.39 -20.61
N SER A 233 1.83 -13.31 -21.39
CA SER A 233 2.04 -13.34 -22.83
C SER A 233 3.44 -13.86 -23.23
N GLY A 234 4.34 -14.17 -22.28
CA GLY A 234 5.72 -14.57 -22.58
C GLY A 234 6.49 -15.33 -21.48
N ALA A 235 5.82 -16.07 -20.59
CA ALA A 235 6.34 -16.91 -19.50
C ALA A 235 6.57 -16.22 -18.14
N LEU A 236 5.74 -16.60 -17.16
CA LEU A 236 6.06 -16.43 -15.74
C LEU A 236 5.75 -17.74 -14.99
N ASP A 237 6.72 -18.13 -14.15
CA ASP A 237 6.73 -19.30 -13.29
C ASP A 237 5.62 -19.22 -12.21
N PRO A 238 4.94 -20.34 -11.88
CA PRO A 238 4.02 -20.48 -10.73
C PRO A 238 4.49 -19.84 -9.41
N PHE A 239 5.78 -19.64 -9.21
CA PHE A 239 6.36 -19.04 -8.00
C PHE A 239 5.87 -17.61 -7.69
N ILE A 240 5.71 -16.71 -8.69
CA ILE A 240 5.14 -15.37 -8.43
C ILE A 240 3.68 -15.45 -7.99
N ARG A 241 2.90 -16.35 -8.59
CA ARG A 241 1.51 -16.58 -8.17
C ARG A 241 1.45 -17.09 -6.74
N ALA A 242 2.30 -18.04 -6.38
CA ALA A 242 2.36 -18.57 -5.02
C ALA A 242 2.83 -17.51 -4.02
N TYR A 243 3.81 -16.67 -4.36
CA TYR A 243 4.32 -15.62 -3.49
C TYR A 243 3.30 -14.48 -3.29
N ALA A 244 2.66 -14.01 -4.36
CA ALA A 244 1.59 -13.02 -4.30
C ALA A 244 0.36 -13.53 -3.52
N MET A 245 0.06 -14.83 -3.56
CA MET A 245 -1.04 -15.43 -2.80
C MET A 245 -0.66 -15.80 -1.35
N ALA A 246 0.60 -16.09 -1.05
CA ALA A 246 1.07 -16.48 0.29
C ALA A 246 1.45 -15.29 1.19
N GLN A 247 1.72 -14.11 0.62
CA GLN A 247 2.14 -12.90 1.36
C GLN A 247 0.98 -12.02 1.87
N LEU A 248 -0.27 -12.29 1.51
CA LEU A 248 -1.46 -11.54 1.98
C LEU A 248 -1.99 -12.03 3.35
N GLY A 249 -1.10 -12.52 4.20
CA GLY A 249 -1.37 -12.92 5.59
C GLY A 249 -0.28 -12.41 6.53
N PRO A 250 -0.53 -12.32 7.86
CA PRO A 250 0.15 -11.43 8.81
C PRO A 250 1.62 -11.76 9.15
N ILE A 251 2.33 -12.58 8.36
CA ILE A 251 3.70 -13.04 8.63
C ILE A 251 4.61 -12.91 7.38
N GLY A 252 4.37 -11.92 6.52
CA GLY A 252 5.02 -11.79 5.20
C GLY A 252 6.43 -11.15 5.19
N GLY A 253 6.77 -10.30 6.16
CA GLY A 253 7.97 -9.46 6.10
C GLY A 253 9.32 -10.20 6.06
N THR A 254 9.40 -11.43 6.58
CA THR A 254 10.68 -12.13 6.77
C THR A 254 11.24 -12.77 5.49
N ALA A 255 10.37 -13.23 4.58
CA ALA A 255 10.81 -13.91 3.35
C ALA A 255 11.32 -12.93 2.28
N ALA A 256 10.70 -11.74 2.17
CA ALA A 256 11.15 -10.66 1.30
C ALA A 256 12.55 -10.16 1.71
N MET A 257 12.76 -10.02 3.02
CA MET A 257 14.06 -9.66 3.61
C MET A 257 15.13 -10.72 3.38
N GLN A 258 14.80 -12.01 3.49
CA GLN A 258 15.75 -13.10 3.21
C GLN A 258 16.14 -13.19 1.73
N ALA A 259 15.21 -12.90 0.81
CA ALA A 259 15.54 -12.77 -0.60
C ALA A 259 16.45 -11.56 -0.88
N PHE A 260 16.21 -10.43 -0.20
CA PHE A 260 17.07 -9.24 -0.26
C PHE A 260 18.47 -9.49 0.32
N GLU A 261 18.59 -10.22 1.43
CA GLU A 261 19.88 -10.62 2.02
C GLU A 261 20.65 -11.62 1.15
N ALA A 262 19.96 -12.55 0.49
CA ALA A 262 20.58 -13.48 -0.46
C ALA A 262 21.16 -12.76 -1.69
N MET A 263 20.60 -11.62 -2.09
CA MET A 263 21.10 -10.78 -3.19
C MET A 263 22.32 -9.92 -2.82
N ARG A 264 22.64 -9.73 -1.53
CA ARG A 264 23.79 -8.90 -1.10
C ARG A 264 25.17 -9.51 -1.38
N GLY A 265 25.23 -10.78 -1.81
CA GLY A 265 26.48 -11.49 -2.06
C GLY A 265 27.32 -11.70 -0.79
N PRO A 266 28.18 -12.73 -0.73
CA PRO A 266 28.94 -13.03 0.48
C PRO A 266 30.04 -11.98 0.71
N LYS A 267 29.84 -11.08 1.68
CA LYS A 267 30.95 -10.35 2.31
C LYS A 267 31.63 -11.27 3.33
N GLY A 268 32.90 -11.59 3.08
CA GLY A 268 33.89 -11.97 4.10
C GLY A 268 33.75 -13.37 4.69
N GLN A 269 34.64 -14.27 4.26
CA GLN A 269 34.83 -15.61 4.83
C GLN A 269 35.23 -15.53 6.31
N GLY A 270 34.54 -16.29 7.17
CA GLY A 270 34.97 -16.53 8.55
C GLY A 270 33.94 -17.23 9.46
N GLN A 271 32.63 -17.04 9.24
CA GLN A 271 31.60 -17.57 10.15
C GLN A 271 30.74 -18.73 9.58
N GLY A 272 30.88 -19.04 8.29
CA GLY A 272 29.98 -19.96 7.58
C GLY A 272 30.03 -21.44 8.01
N GLN A 273 31.13 -21.90 8.65
CA GLN A 273 31.26 -23.31 9.08
C GLN A 273 30.56 -23.61 10.41
N GLN A 274 30.45 -22.64 11.31
CA GLN A 274 29.75 -22.84 12.59
C GLN A 274 28.22 -22.82 12.40
N GLU A 275 27.70 -21.95 11.53
CA GLU A 275 26.27 -21.86 11.27
C GLU A 275 25.70 -23.05 10.49
N THR A 276 26.45 -23.61 9.53
CA THR A 276 26.03 -24.83 8.82
C THR A 276 25.98 -26.04 9.75
N THR A 277 26.94 -26.16 10.66
CA THR A 277 26.97 -27.23 11.67
C THR A 277 25.79 -27.11 12.63
N GLN A 278 25.46 -25.89 13.07
CA GLN A 278 24.33 -25.66 13.99
C GLN A 278 22.97 -25.91 13.31
N LYS A 279 22.83 -25.55 12.03
CA LYS A 279 21.62 -25.85 11.24
C LYS A 279 21.44 -27.35 11.03
N GLN A 280 22.51 -28.10 10.72
CA GLN A 280 22.46 -29.56 10.59
C GLN A 280 22.11 -30.25 11.92
N GLN A 281 22.66 -29.79 13.05
CA GLN A 281 22.31 -30.33 14.37
C GLN A 281 20.84 -30.09 14.73
N LYS A 282 20.31 -28.88 14.48
CA LYS A 282 18.88 -28.58 14.67
C LYS A 282 17.99 -29.45 13.78
N GLN A 283 18.40 -29.70 12.54
CA GLN A 283 17.65 -30.55 11.61
C GLN A 283 17.64 -32.02 12.06
N GLN A 284 18.77 -32.56 12.50
CA GLN A 284 18.82 -33.91 13.09
C GLN A 284 17.98 -34.01 14.36
N GLN A 285 17.98 -32.98 15.22
CA GLN A 285 17.17 -32.98 16.44
C GLN A 285 15.66 -32.99 16.13
N ARG A 286 15.22 -32.22 15.13
CA ARG A 286 13.83 -32.26 14.64
C ARG A 286 13.45 -33.63 14.08
N GLN A 287 14.33 -34.26 13.29
CA GLN A 287 14.08 -35.61 12.77
C GLN A 287 13.93 -36.65 13.88
N ARG A 288 14.75 -36.57 14.94
CA ARG A 288 14.62 -37.44 16.12
C ARG A 288 13.30 -37.22 16.87
N GLN A 289 12.86 -35.97 17.02
CA GLN A 289 11.57 -35.66 17.66
C GLN A 289 10.38 -36.19 16.85
N ILE A 290 10.41 -36.04 15.52
CA ILE A 290 9.39 -36.59 14.63
C ILE A 290 9.34 -38.11 14.78
N HIS A 291 10.50 -38.77 14.69
CA HIS A 291 10.56 -40.22 14.84
C HIS A 291 10.01 -40.70 16.20
N ALA A 292 10.33 -40.01 17.29
CA ALA A 292 9.84 -40.35 18.63
C ALA A 292 8.31 -40.20 18.73
N LEU A 293 7.73 -39.15 18.14
CA LEU A 293 6.29 -38.95 18.08
C LEU A 293 5.59 -40.04 17.26
N THR A 294 6.16 -40.41 16.11
CA THR A 294 5.64 -41.51 15.27
C THR A 294 5.63 -42.84 16.03
N GLN A 295 6.72 -43.18 16.73
CA GLN A 295 6.75 -44.40 17.56
C GLN A 295 5.72 -44.36 18.69
N LYS A 296 5.52 -43.20 19.33
CA LYS A 296 4.51 -43.03 20.38
C LYS A 296 3.10 -43.25 19.86
N GLN A 297 2.80 -42.76 18.64
CA GLN A 297 1.52 -42.97 17.98
C GLN A 297 1.31 -44.44 17.60
N GLN A 298 2.33 -45.12 17.07
CA GLN A 298 2.27 -46.56 16.75
C GLN A 298 1.97 -47.40 18.00
N ARG A 299 2.67 -47.16 19.11
CA ARG A 299 2.40 -47.84 20.38
C ARG A 299 0.99 -47.58 20.89
N LYS A 300 0.47 -46.36 20.73
CA LYS A 300 -0.92 -46.02 21.09
C LYS A 300 -1.92 -46.80 20.23
N ALA A 301 -1.68 -46.90 18.93
CA ALA A 301 -2.53 -47.67 18.01
C ALA A 301 -2.53 -49.17 18.34
N GLU A 302 -1.36 -49.75 18.65
CA GLU A 302 -1.26 -51.15 19.10
C GLU A 302 -1.98 -51.40 20.43
N ARG A 303 -1.88 -50.46 21.37
CA ARG A 303 -2.59 -50.56 22.65
C ARG A 303 -4.11 -50.50 22.45
N LEU A 304 -4.59 -49.65 21.53
CA LEU A 304 -6.01 -49.61 21.17
C LEU A 304 -6.48 -50.91 20.53
N LYS A 305 -5.68 -51.54 19.66
CA LYS A 305 -5.99 -52.87 19.09
C LYS A 305 -6.14 -53.97 20.15
N ARG A 306 -5.49 -53.84 21.32
CA ARG A 306 -5.62 -54.77 22.44
C ARG A 306 -6.84 -54.50 23.33
N ILE A 307 -7.34 -53.26 23.35
CA ILE A 307 -8.45 -52.84 24.22
C ILE A 307 -9.80 -53.09 23.57
N VAL A 308 -9.89 -53.13 22.23
CA VAL A 308 -11.14 -53.50 21.54
C VAL A 308 -11.39 -55.00 21.77
N PRO A 309 -12.44 -55.39 22.53
CA PRO A 309 -12.80 -56.80 22.65
C PRO A 309 -13.18 -57.30 21.27
N ARG A 310 -12.73 -58.50 20.90
CA ARG A 310 -13.29 -59.23 19.75
C ARG A 310 -14.80 -59.36 19.97
N THR A 311 -15.56 -58.44 19.39
CA THR A 311 -17.01 -58.56 19.26
C THR A 311 -17.22 -59.77 18.38
N LYS A 312 -17.63 -60.88 19.00
CA LYS A 312 -18.06 -62.08 18.30
C LYS A 312 -19.10 -61.65 17.25
N GLU A 313 -18.82 -61.95 15.99
CA GLU A 313 -19.74 -61.83 14.87
C GLU A 313 -21.12 -62.38 15.27
N LYS A 314 -22.06 -61.47 15.54
CA LYS A 314 -23.47 -61.83 15.53
C LYS A 314 -23.86 -61.96 14.07
N ARG A 315 -24.07 -63.21 13.62
CA ARG A 315 -24.69 -63.55 12.33
C ARG A 315 -25.91 -62.66 12.09
N ASN A 316 -25.93 -62.00 10.93
CA ASN A 316 -27.03 -61.16 10.47
C ASN A 316 -28.21 -62.06 10.05
N PRO A 317 -29.37 -62.03 10.73
CA PRO A 317 -30.49 -62.94 10.47
C PRO A 317 -31.35 -62.54 9.26
N TRP A 318 -30.97 -61.55 8.46
CA TRP A 318 -31.81 -60.98 7.40
C TRP A 318 -31.42 -61.35 5.96
N GLN A 319 -30.53 -62.31 5.75
CA GLN A 319 -30.07 -62.67 4.39
C GLN A 319 -30.88 -63.76 3.66
N ASP A 320 -31.96 -64.31 4.24
CA ASP A 320 -32.73 -65.43 3.64
C ASP A 320 -34.16 -65.10 3.15
N ALA A 321 -34.46 -63.85 2.77
CA ALA A 321 -35.76 -63.50 2.18
C ALA A 321 -35.70 -63.40 0.64
N LYS A 322 -35.98 -64.51 -0.06
CA LYS A 322 -36.22 -64.53 -1.52
C LYS A 322 -37.51 -63.78 -1.88
N PRO A 323 -37.51 -62.87 -2.89
CA PRO A 323 -38.75 -62.36 -3.44
C PRO A 323 -39.35 -63.35 -4.45
N LYS A 324 -40.57 -63.81 -4.18
CA LYS A 324 -41.44 -64.48 -5.16
C LYS A 324 -42.07 -63.41 -6.08
N GLY A 325 -42.22 -63.78 -7.34
CA GLY A 325 -42.50 -62.88 -8.46
C GLY A 325 -43.97 -62.54 -8.72
N GLY A 326 -44.18 -62.03 -9.93
CA GLY A 326 -45.45 -61.60 -10.52
C GLY A 326 -45.55 -60.06 -10.51
N GLY A 327 -45.54 -59.32 -11.60
CA GLY A 327 -45.95 -59.60 -12.97
C GLY A 327 -47.18 -58.75 -13.29
N ARG A 328 -47.03 -57.71 -14.13
CA ARG A 328 -47.88 -57.43 -15.31
C ARG A 328 -47.71 -56.00 -15.84
N LYS A 329 -47.66 -55.97 -17.17
CA LYS A 329 -47.71 -54.87 -18.14
C LYS A 329 -48.81 -53.85 -17.85
N ARG A 330 -48.57 -52.60 -18.25
CA ARG A 330 -49.36 -51.87 -19.27
C ARG A 330 -48.71 -50.51 -19.59
N SER A 331 -48.40 -50.32 -20.87
CA SER A 331 -48.26 -49.01 -21.53
C SER A 331 -49.62 -48.29 -21.53
N PRO A 332 -49.69 -46.96 -21.77
CA PRO A 332 -49.84 -46.51 -23.15
C PRO A 332 -49.16 -45.17 -23.51
N LYS A 333 -49.22 -44.93 -24.82
CA LYS A 333 -48.71 -43.81 -25.62
C LYS A 333 -49.32 -42.44 -25.26
N ARG A 334 -48.51 -41.41 -25.54
CA ARG A 334 -48.76 -40.07 -26.13
C ARG A 334 -50.16 -39.79 -26.72
N PRO A 335 -50.60 -38.52 -26.82
CA PRO A 335 -49.96 -37.47 -27.65
C PRO A 335 -48.85 -36.65 -26.99
#